data_AF-A0A811RB41-F1
#
_entry.id   AF-A0A811RB41-F1
#
_cell.length_a   1.000
_cell.length_b   1.000
_cell.length_c   1.000
_cell.angle_alpha   90.00
_cell.angle_beta   90.00
_cell.angle_gamma   90.00
#
_symmetry.space_group_name_H-M   'P 1'
#
loop_
_entity.id
_entity.type
_entity.pdbx_description
1 polymer ?
#
loop_
_entity_poly.entity_id
_entity_poly.type
_entity_poly.pdbx_seq_one_letter_code
_entity_poly.pdbx_strand_id
1 'polypeptide(L)'
;MALSKPTSSAAALLLLAVAVLAASSTPVLADLTHANCAKNKKVTVQNLCTHDVTLTLEPLANSPPLFTGAYTLRPHSHAEFPVCWWTGRLHAGADAATVEFHVAVDGGSFYLAPNAQPGQRVPVSVTPHGSPLQGRCPAVGCAIEGRCSVHQVPSGDCRNVQEMKIIYCSPHV
;
A
#
# COMPACT_ATOMS: atom_id res chain seq x y z
N MET A 1 -21.34 18.51 70.01
CA MET A 1 -21.61 19.68 69.16
C MET A 1 -20.58 19.68 68.03
N ALA A 2 -21.07 19.85 66.79
CA ALA A 2 -20.45 20.14 65.48
C ALA A 2 -18.93 20.45 65.40
N LEU A 3 -18.17 20.21 64.32
CA LEU A 3 -18.33 19.64 62.97
C LEU A 3 -16.96 19.76 62.25
N SER A 4 -16.72 18.93 61.22
CA SER A 4 -15.82 19.14 60.04
C SER A 4 -14.37 18.62 60.16
N LYS A 5 -13.77 17.85 59.24
CA LYS A 5 -14.17 17.14 58.01
C LYS A 5 -12.97 16.25 57.61
N PRO A 6 -13.15 15.00 57.12
CA PRO A 6 -12.04 14.17 56.62
C PRO A 6 -11.82 14.38 55.11
N THR A 7 -10.57 14.50 54.66
CA THR A 7 -10.21 14.43 53.24
C THR A 7 -9.94 12.99 52.81
N SER A 8 -10.95 12.40 52.17
CA SER A 8 -10.91 11.40 51.08
C SER A 8 -9.69 11.55 50.15
N SER A 9 -9.21 10.57 49.39
CA SER A 9 -9.61 9.20 49.04
C SER A 9 -8.43 8.63 48.23
N ALA A 10 -8.00 7.40 48.48
CA ALA A 10 -8.27 6.22 47.66
C ALA A 10 -7.46 6.06 46.36
N ALA A 11 -7.09 4.79 46.14
CA ALA A 11 -6.92 4.10 44.87
C ALA A 11 -5.56 4.22 44.16
N ALA A 12 -4.79 3.15 44.38
CA ALA A 12 -3.90 2.53 43.40
C ALA A 12 -4.50 2.51 41.98
N LEU A 13 -3.70 2.85 40.99
CA LEU A 13 -3.93 2.48 39.60
C LEU A 13 -2.59 2.02 39.01
N LEU A 14 -2.45 0.70 38.93
CA LEU A 14 -1.43 0.02 38.15
C LEU A 14 -1.48 0.52 36.70
N LEU A 15 -0.37 1.11 36.23
CA LEU A 15 -0.13 1.32 34.81
C LEU A 15 0.38 0.02 34.20
N LEU A 16 -0.52 -0.83 33.69
CA LEU A 16 -0.14 -1.84 32.71
C LEU A 16 0.11 -1.13 31.37
N ALA A 17 1.39 -0.81 31.10
CA ALA A 17 1.82 -0.47 29.76
C ALA A 17 1.97 -1.77 28.95
N VAL A 18 0.91 -2.17 28.23
CA VAL A 18 1.02 -3.21 27.20
C VAL A 18 1.73 -2.57 26.00
N ALA A 19 3.06 -2.69 25.97
CA ALA A 19 3.83 -2.39 24.77
C ALA A 19 3.56 -3.49 23.74
N VAL A 20 2.57 -3.28 22.88
CA VAL A 20 2.42 -4.08 21.66
C VAL A 20 3.63 -3.74 20.79
N LEU A 21 4.60 -4.66 20.71
CA LEU A 21 5.66 -4.58 19.72
C LEU A 21 5.02 -4.70 18.33
N ALA A 22 4.63 -3.57 17.74
CA ALA A 22 4.50 -3.48 16.30
C ALA A 22 5.91 -3.71 15.75
N ALA A 23 6.15 -4.84 15.09
CA ALA A 23 7.36 -5.04 14.31
C ALA A 23 7.36 -3.95 13.23
N SER A 24 8.11 -2.86 13.48
CA SER A 24 8.35 -1.82 12.50
C SER A 24 9.26 -2.43 11.43
N SER A 25 8.66 -2.94 10.36
CA SER A 25 9.41 -3.37 9.19
C SER A 25 10.09 -2.14 8.59
N THR A 26 11.41 -2.19 8.55
CA THR A 26 12.21 -1.14 7.93
C THR A 26 12.09 -1.26 6.41
N PRO A 27 11.77 -0.17 5.69
CA PRO A 27 11.85 -0.18 4.23
C PRO A 27 13.28 -0.55 3.83
N VAL A 28 13.41 -1.40 2.81
CA VAL A 28 14.72 -1.72 2.23
C VAL A 28 14.97 -0.72 1.12
N LEU A 29 16.15 -0.09 1.11
CA LEU A 29 16.54 0.76 0.01
C LEU A 29 16.70 -0.12 -1.24
N ALA A 30 15.86 0.11 -2.25
CA ALA A 30 15.99 -0.56 -3.53
C ALA A 30 17.34 -0.21 -4.17
N ASP A 31 17.86 -1.11 -5.01
CA ASP A 31 19.00 -0.79 -5.87
C ASP A 31 18.60 0.28 -6.89
N LEU A 32 19.10 1.50 -6.67
CA LEU A 32 18.88 2.67 -7.54
C LEU A 32 20.04 2.89 -8.52
N THR A 33 21.01 1.98 -8.60
CA THR A 33 22.30 2.22 -9.27
C THR A 33 22.31 1.86 -10.76
N HIS A 34 21.23 1.28 -11.29
CA HIS A 34 21.13 0.99 -12.72
C HIS A 34 21.21 2.30 -13.53
N ALA A 35 22.10 2.35 -14.53
CA ALA A 35 22.36 3.56 -15.32
C ALA A 35 21.11 4.16 -15.99
N ASN A 36 20.09 3.32 -16.23
CA ASN A 36 18.82 3.70 -16.85
C ASN A 36 17.68 3.94 -15.85
N CYS A 37 17.93 3.92 -14.53
CA CYS A 37 16.91 4.26 -13.55
C CYS A 37 16.47 5.71 -13.73
N ALA A 38 15.24 5.93 -14.22
CA ALA A 38 14.63 7.24 -14.11
C ALA A 38 14.61 7.67 -12.63
N LYS A 39 15.16 8.87 -12.34
CA LYS A 39 15.18 9.43 -10.99
C LYS A 39 13.74 9.64 -10.52
N ASN A 40 13.47 9.38 -9.23
CA ASN A 40 12.19 9.56 -8.54
C ASN A 40 11.10 8.53 -8.85
N LYS A 41 11.44 7.34 -9.37
CA LYS A 41 10.46 6.25 -9.46
C LYS A 41 10.15 5.67 -8.10
N LYS A 42 8.86 5.45 -7.82
CA LYS A 42 8.41 4.86 -6.55
C LYS A 42 7.17 3.98 -6.72
N VAL A 43 7.00 3.08 -5.75
CA VAL A 43 5.74 2.40 -5.47
C VAL A 43 5.17 3.03 -4.21
N THR A 44 3.92 3.47 -4.27
CA THR A 44 3.20 3.98 -3.10
C THR A 44 2.09 3.03 -2.76
N VAL A 45 2.02 2.59 -1.50
CA VAL A 45 0.91 1.79 -1.00
C VAL A 45 0.16 2.63 0.03
N GLN A 46 -1.14 2.84 -0.20
CA GLN A 46 -1.98 3.69 0.62
C GLN A 46 -3.15 2.90 1.20
N ASN A 47 -3.34 3.02 2.51
CA ASN A 47 -4.48 2.46 3.22
C ASN A 47 -5.48 3.58 3.51
N LEU A 48 -6.62 3.62 2.80
CA LEU A 48 -7.74 4.51 3.12
C LEU A 48 -8.82 3.84 3.96
N CYS A 49 -8.62 2.57 4.34
CA CYS A 49 -9.53 1.85 5.22
C CYS A 49 -9.49 2.44 6.64
N THR A 50 -10.54 2.14 7.41
CA THR A 50 -10.66 2.51 8.82
C THR A 50 -9.93 1.55 9.78
N HIS A 51 -9.27 0.52 9.24
CA HIS A 51 -8.53 -0.50 9.97
C HIS A 51 -7.14 -0.73 9.36
N ASP A 52 -6.27 -1.41 10.10
CA ASP A 52 -4.93 -1.77 9.63
C ASP A 52 -5.00 -2.70 8.41
N VAL A 53 -4.11 -2.48 7.44
CA VAL A 53 -3.89 -3.39 6.31
C VAL A 53 -2.48 -3.96 6.41
N THR A 54 -2.37 -5.29 6.56
CA THR A 54 -1.08 -5.98 6.62
C THR A 54 -0.72 -6.55 5.27
N LEU A 55 0.43 -6.13 4.77
CA LEU A 55 0.95 -6.44 3.45
C LEU A 55 2.02 -7.52 3.50
N THR A 56 2.06 -8.37 2.49
CA THR A 56 3.19 -9.25 2.18
C THR A 56 3.52 -9.18 0.69
N LEU A 57 4.78 -9.47 0.34
CA LEU A 57 5.28 -9.42 -1.03
C LEU A 57 5.60 -10.82 -1.54
N GLU A 58 5.33 -11.03 -2.82
CA GLU A 58 5.93 -12.09 -3.63
C GLU A 58 6.75 -11.40 -4.75
N PRO A 59 8.04 -11.09 -4.51
CA PRO A 59 8.88 -10.51 -5.55
C PRO A 59 9.12 -11.51 -6.67
N LEU A 60 8.97 -11.05 -7.92
CA LEU A 60 9.22 -11.83 -9.13
C LEU A 60 10.40 -11.24 -9.91
N ALA A 61 10.93 -12.00 -10.88
CA ALA A 61 12.02 -11.56 -11.76
C ALA A 61 13.26 -11.02 -11.03
N ASN A 62 13.58 -11.58 -9.85
CA ASN A 62 14.68 -11.14 -8.96
C ASN A 62 14.52 -9.70 -8.43
N SER A 63 13.28 -9.20 -8.33
CA SER A 63 13.03 -7.86 -7.78
C SER A 63 13.48 -7.76 -6.34
N PRO A 64 14.15 -6.66 -5.94
CA PRO A 64 14.47 -6.43 -4.54
C PRO A 64 13.18 -6.28 -3.72
N PRO A 65 13.15 -6.74 -2.47
CA PRO A 65 11.99 -6.54 -1.60
C PRO A 65 11.79 -5.03 -1.36
N LEU A 66 10.53 -4.56 -1.39
CA LEU A 66 10.20 -3.19 -0.96
C LEU A 66 10.32 -3.05 0.57
N PHE A 67 10.00 -4.12 1.28
CA PHE A 67 10.11 -4.29 2.73
C PHE A 67 10.32 -5.78 3.05
N THR A 68 10.83 -6.08 4.25
CA THR A 68 11.05 -7.46 4.71
C THR A 68 9.88 -7.98 5.54
N GLY A 69 9.44 -9.22 5.28
CA GLY A 69 8.38 -9.85 6.05
C GLY A 69 7.01 -9.22 5.80
N ALA A 70 6.26 -8.99 6.88
CA ALA A 70 4.98 -8.28 6.83
C ALA A 70 5.16 -6.77 7.05
N TYR A 71 4.35 -5.97 6.38
CA TYR A 71 4.32 -4.52 6.56
C TYR A 71 2.90 -4.04 6.84
N THR A 72 2.68 -3.43 8.01
CA THR A 72 1.35 -2.96 8.40
C THR A 72 1.20 -1.47 8.13
N LEU A 73 0.24 -1.13 7.27
CA LEU A 73 -0.23 0.23 7.07
C LEU A 73 -1.36 0.54 8.04
N ARG A 74 -1.20 1.62 8.82
CA ARG A 74 -2.24 2.13 9.71
C ARG A 74 -3.41 2.74 8.93
N PRO A 75 -4.60 2.90 9.53
CA PRO A 75 -5.71 3.60 8.91
C PRO A 75 -5.28 4.97 8.38
N HIS A 76 -5.70 5.30 7.17
CA HIS A 76 -5.43 6.59 6.51
C HIS A 76 -3.93 6.93 6.36
N SER A 77 -3.05 5.92 6.34
CA SER A 77 -1.61 6.10 6.13
C SER A 77 -1.16 5.64 4.74
N HIS A 78 0.08 5.99 4.39
CA HIS A 78 0.74 5.46 3.19
C HIS A 78 2.21 5.18 3.48
N ALA A 79 2.81 4.35 2.63
CA ALA A 79 4.24 4.14 2.56
C ALA A 79 4.73 4.31 1.13
N GLU A 80 5.91 4.88 0.96
CA GLU A 80 6.55 5.09 -0.33
C GLU A 80 7.85 4.30 -0.39
N PHE A 81 8.04 3.56 -1.48
CA PHE A 81 9.20 2.73 -1.72
C PHE A 81 9.86 3.19 -3.01
N PRO A 82 11.01 3.88 -2.94
CA PRO A 82 11.80 4.20 -4.12
C PRO A 82 12.18 2.91 -4.86
N VAL A 83 12.01 2.88 -6.17
CA VAL A 83 12.37 1.72 -7.01
C VAL A 83 13.05 2.17 -8.29
N CYS A 84 14.06 1.44 -8.74
CA CYS A 84 14.52 1.58 -10.12
C CYS A 84 13.60 0.83 -11.10
N TRP A 85 13.24 -0.39 -10.70
CA TRP A 85 12.33 -1.29 -11.36
C TRP A 85 11.76 -2.22 -10.28
N TRP A 86 10.60 -2.81 -10.55
CA TRP A 86 10.04 -3.81 -9.66
C TRP A 86 9.01 -4.66 -10.39
N THR A 87 8.98 -5.96 -10.10
CA THR A 87 7.98 -6.90 -10.61
C THR A 87 7.56 -7.83 -9.49
N GLY A 88 6.27 -8.06 -9.33
CA GLY A 88 5.79 -9.03 -8.36
C GLY A 88 4.36 -8.84 -7.97
N ARG A 89 4.01 -9.47 -6.85
CA ARG A 89 2.68 -9.43 -6.27
C ARG A 89 2.68 -8.82 -4.88
N LEU A 90 1.64 -8.07 -4.59
CA LEU A 90 1.35 -7.51 -3.28
C LEU A 90 0.04 -8.13 -2.78
N HIS A 91 0.12 -8.73 -1.59
CA HIS A 91 -1.03 -9.31 -0.90
C HIS A 91 -1.41 -8.47 0.31
N ALA A 92 -2.70 -8.42 0.63
CA ALA A 92 -3.25 -7.71 1.78
C ALA A 92 -4.25 -8.60 2.53
N GLY A 93 -3.74 -9.64 3.21
CA GLY A 93 -4.56 -10.64 3.88
C GLY A 93 -5.48 -11.41 2.92
N ALA A 94 -6.49 -12.07 3.48
CA ALA A 94 -7.49 -12.82 2.71
C ALA A 94 -8.67 -11.95 2.22
N ASP A 95 -8.73 -10.70 2.66
CA ASP A 95 -9.88 -9.80 2.47
C ASP A 95 -9.75 -8.84 1.29
N ALA A 96 -8.57 -8.83 0.66
CA ALA A 96 -8.26 -8.04 -0.52
C ALA A 96 -7.80 -8.94 -1.65
N ALA A 97 -8.07 -8.52 -2.88
CA ALA A 97 -7.47 -9.14 -4.05
C ALA A 97 -5.96 -8.92 -4.09
N THR A 98 -5.26 -9.90 -4.68
CA THR A 98 -3.83 -9.77 -4.98
C THR A 98 -3.63 -8.80 -6.12
N VAL A 99 -2.71 -7.86 -5.93
CA VAL A 99 -2.25 -6.93 -6.97
C VAL A 99 -0.99 -7.49 -7.59
N GLU A 100 -0.91 -7.52 -8.92
CA GLU A 100 0.32 -7.84 -9.65
C GLU A 100 0.75 -6.61 -10.45
N PHE A 101 2.03 -6.26 -10.41
CA PHE A 101 2.50 -5.09 -11.13
C PHE A 101 3.99 -5.19 -11.51
N HIS A 102 4.31 -4.44 -12.55
CA HIS A 102 5.64 -4.27 -13.11
C HIS A 102 5.88 -2.77 -13.35
N VAL A 103 7.00 -2.27 -12.84
CA VAL A 103 7.57 -0.96 -13.15
C VAL A 103 8.91 -1.20 -13.84
N ALA A 104 8.98 -0.88 -15.12
CA ALA A 104 10.18 -1.09 -15.93
C ALA A 104 11.23 0.01 -15.69
N VAL A 105 12.48 -0.31 -16.02
CA VAL A 105 13.59 0.64 -15.96
C VAL A 105 13.36 1.83 -16.93
N ASP A 106 12.81 1.57 -18.11
CA ASP A 106 12.51 2.55 -19.17
C ASP A 106 11.18 3.31 -18.98
N GLY A 107 10.46 3.05 -17.90
CA GLY A 107 9.19 3.69 -17.58
C GLY A 107 7.96 3.00 -18.19
N GLY A 108 8.11 1.87 -18.88
CA GLY A 108 6.99 0.97 -19.19
C GLY A 108 6.39 0.33 -17.94
N SER A 109 5.12 -0.07 -17.99
CA SER A 109 4.47 -0.71 -16.85
C SER A 109 3.42 -1.74 -17.27
N PHE A 110 3.21 -2.71 -16.40
CA PHE A 110 2.04 -3.59 -16.38
C PHE A 110 1.46 -3.54 -14.97
N TYR A 111 0.14 -3.61 -14.85
CA TYR A 111 -0.50 -3.68 -13.55
C TYR A 111 -1.88 -4.31 -13.66
N LEU A 112 -2.23 -5.05 -12.62
CA LEU A 112 -3.42 -5.85 -12.52
C LEU A 112 -3.97 -5.76 -11.10
N ALA A 113 -5.27 -5.51 -11.01
CA ALA A 113 -6.07 -5.74 -9.82
C ALA A 113 -7.40 -6.36 -10.29
N PRO A 114 -7.78 -7.56 -9.82
CA PRO A 114 -9.01 -8.22 -10.24
C PRO A 114 -10.20 -7.27 -10.16
N ASN A 115 -11.13 -7.29 -11.11
CA ASN A 115 -12.37 -6.49 -11.00
C ASN A 115 -13.53 -7.29 -10.40
N ALA A 116 -13.33 -8.58 -10.11
CA ALA A 116 -14.22 -9.43 -9.33
C ALA A 116 -13.98 -9.26 -7.81
N GLN A 117 -13.89 -8.01 -7.34
CA GLN A 117 -13.82 -7.66 -5.92
C GLN A 117 -15.13 -7.12 -5.29
N PRO A 118 -16.29 -6.95 -5.97
CA PRO A 118 -17.51 -6.52 -5.28
C PRO A 118 -17.83 -7.39 -4.07
N GLY A 119 -18.05 -6.76 -2.91
CA GLY A 119 -18.31 -7.46 -1.64
C GLY A 119 -17.07 -7.91 -0.87
N GLN A 120 -15.85 -7.73 -1.41
CA GLN A 120 -14.63 -7.85 -0.60
C GLN A 120 -14.61 -6.76 0.48
N ARG A 121 -14.06 -7.11 1.66
CA ARG A 121 -13.97 -6.19 2.80
C ARG A 121 -12.92 -5.10 2.59
N VAL A 122 -11.90 -5.38 1.77
CA VAL A 122 -10.79 -4.47 1.49
C VAL A 122 -10.60 -4.36 -0.03
N PRO A 123 -11.42 -3.57 -0.74
CA PRO A 123 -11.27 -3.38 -2.17
C PRO A 123 -9.98 -2.64 -2.48
N VAL A 124 -9.32 -3.02 -3.59
CA VAL A 124 -8.04 -2.42 -4.02
C VAL A 124 -8.13 -1.89 -5.44
N SER A 125 -7.44 -0.78 -5.66
CA SER A 125 -7.21 -0.18 -6.96
C SER A 125 -5.73 0.12 -7.19
N VAL A 126 -5.32 0.19 -8.46
CA VAL A 126 -3.97 0.60 -8.86
C VAL A 126 -4.07 1.73 -9.86
N THR A 127 -3.33 2.80 -9.62
CA THR A 127 -3.29 4.00 -10.44
C THR A 127 -1.85 4.35 -10.80
N PRO A 128 -1.49 4.42 -12.09
CA PRO A 128 -0.19 4.94 -12.50
C PRO A 128 -0.18 6.47 -12.45
N HIS A 129 0.98 7.06 -12.17
CA HIS A 129 1.22 8.50 -12.21
C HIS A 129 2.52 8.79 -12.94
N GLY A 130 2.55 9.89 -13.69
CA GLY A 130 3.70 10.31 -14.48
C GLY A 130 3.46 11.68 -15.11
N SER A 131 4.53 12.37 -15.47
CA SER A 131 4.47 13.75 -15.99
C SER A 131 5.16 13.89 -17.35
N PRO A 132 4.44 13.69 -18.47
CA PRO A 132 3.10 13.11 -18.59
C PRO A 132 3.15 11.59 -18.72
N LEU A 133 2.08 10.89 -18.30
CA LEU A 133 1.86 9.51 -18.72
C LEU A 133 1.68 9.43 -20.25
N GLN A 134 2.12 8.33 -20.84
CA GLN A 134 1.98 8.08 -22.28
C GLN A 134 1.26 6.77 -22.56
N GLY A 135 0.35 6.80 -23.53
CA GLY A 135 -0.47 5.65 -23.92
C GLY A 135 -1.77 5.55 -23.10
N ARG A 136 -2.26 4.32 -22.89
CA ARG A 136 -3.50 4.05 -22.18
C ARG A 136 -3.18 3.64 -20.74
N CYS A 137 -3.38 4.56 -19.81
CA CYS A 137 -3.03 4.41 -18.40
C CYS A 137 -4.25 4.54 -17.45
N PRO A 138 -5.33 3.75 -17.61
CA PRO A 138 -6.47 3.81 -16.69
C PRO A 138 -6.10 3.27 -15.31
N ALA A 139 -6.88 3.63 -14.30
CA ALA A 139 -6.91 2.85 -13.07
C ALA A 139 -7.43 1.43 -13.33
N VAL A 140 -7.02 0.48 -12.49
CA VAL A 140 -7.57 -0.88 -12.42
C VAL A 140 -8.09 -1.19 -11.04
N GLY A 141 -9.01 -2.14 -10.93
CA GLY A 141 -9.57 -2.60 -9.66
C GLY A 141 -10.89 -1.91 -9.27
N CYS A 142 -11.18 -1.84 -7.97
CA CYS A 142 -12.50 -1.45 -7.47
C CYS A 142 -12.43 -0.36 -6.39
N ALA A 143 -13.44 0.51 -6.40
CA ALA A 143 -13.74 1.45 -5.33
C ALA A 143 -14.63 0.80 -4.26
N ILE A 144 -14.66 1.39 -3.06
CA ILE A 144 -15.46 0.92 -1.92
C ILE A 144 -16.97 0.96 -2.17
N GLU A 145 -17.43 1.81 -3.10
CA GLU A 145 -18.82 1.88 -3.54
C GLU A 145 -19.22 0.75 -4.50
N GLY A 146 -18.33 -0.23 -4.71
CA GLY A 146 -18.57 -1.41 -5.57
C GLY A 146 -18.39 -1.14 -7.07
N ARG A 147 -18.00 0.07 -7.47
CA ARG A 147 -17.66 0.40 -8.86
C ARG A 147 -16.27 -0.12 -9.20
N CYS A 148 -16.18 -0.93 -10.24
CA CYS A 148 -14.91 -1.49 -10.71
C CYS A 148 -14.58 -0.98 -12.12
N SER A 149 -13.29 -0.85 -12.38
CA SER A 149 -12.72 -0.47 -13.66
C SER A 149 -12.20 -1.70 -14.42
N VAL A 150 -11.31 -1.51 -15.40
CA VAL A 150 -10.67 -2.63 -16.10
C VAL A 150 -9.79 -3.43 -15.12
N HIS A 151 -9.59 -4.72 -15.39
CA HIS A 151 -8.85 -5.59 -14.45
C HIS A 151 -7.33 -5.51 -14.63
N GLN A 152 -6.86 -5.09 -15.81
CA GLN A 152 -5.43 -5.02 -16.12
C GLN A 152 -5.11 -3.99 -17.18
N VAL A 153 -3.84 -3.60 -17.21
CA VAL A 153 -3.22 -2.85 -18.31
C VAL A 153 -1.96 -3.61 -18.75
N PRO A 154 -1.94 -4.13 -20.00
CA PRO A 154 -0.79 -4.86 -20.55
C PRO A 154 0.50 -4.04 -20.59
N SER A 155 1.64 -4.73 -20.62
CA SER A 155 2.94 -4.10 -20.77
C SER A 155 3.03 -3.33 -22.10
N GLY A 156 3.61 -2.14 -22.07
CA GLY A 156 3.81 -1.27 -23.24
C GLY A 156 2.65 -0.28 -23.51
N ASP A 157 1.46 -0.55 -22.98
CA ASP A 157 0.29 0.33 -23.12
C ASP A 157 0.40 1.59 -22.26
N CYS A 158 0.94 1.46 -21.04
CA CYS A 158 1.17 2.57 -20.13
C CYS A 158 2.67 2.81 -19.90
N ARG A 159 3.15 4.00 -20.28
CA ARG A 159 4.56 4.39 -20.27
C ARG A 159 4.79 5.72 -19.54
N ASN A 160 6.06 5.99 -19.24
CA ASN A 160 6.53 7.11 -18.43
C ASN A 160 5.94 7.12 -17.01
N VAL A 161 5.74 5.93 -16.44
CA VAL A 161 5.26 5.78 -15.06
C VAL A 161 6.38 6.12 -14.09
N GLN A 162 6.14 7.14 -13.28
CA GLN A 162 7.01 7.59 -12.20
C GLN A 162 6.54 7.05 -10.85
N GLU A 163 5.24 6.87 -10.67
CA GLU A 163 4.70 6.30 -9.45
C GLU A 163 3.62 5.27 -9.78
N MET A 164 3.76 4.08 -9.19
CA MET A 164 2.69 3.09 -9.16
C MET A 164 2.01 3.17 -7.80
N LYS A 165 0.76 3.62 -7.77
CA LYS A 165 0.02 3.81 -6.52
C LYS A 165 -1.04 2.74 -6.34
N ILE A 166 -0.89 1.94 -5.28
CA ILE A 166 -1.81 0.88 -4.88
C ILE A 166 -2.62 1.38 -3.69
N ILE A 167 -3.95 1.42 -3.83
CA ILE A 167 -4.84 2.08 -2.86
C ILE A 167 -5.90 1.10 -2.40
N TYR A 168 -5.92 0.82 -1.10
CA TYR A 168 -6.95 0.03 -0.44
C TYR A 168 -8.08 0.92 0.09
N CYS A 169 -9.32 0.47 -0.06
CA CYS A 169 -10.56 1.17 0.34
C CYS A 169 -10.73 2.56 -0.29
N SER A 170 -10.30 2.74 -1.54
CA SER A 170 -10.48 4.00 -2.24
C SER A 170 -11.97 4.32 -2.50
N PRO A 171 -12.43 5.57 -2.32
CA PRO A 171 -13.77 5.98 -2.74
C PRO A 171 -13.91 6.04 -4.27
N HIS A 172 -12.79 6.08 -5.00
CA HIS A 172 -12.75 6.27 -6.44
C HIS A 172 -11.78 5.30 -7.14
N VAL A 173 -12.07 5.04 -8.41
CA VAL A 173 -11.15 4.42 -9.38
C VAL A 173 -11.04 5.33 -10.58
#